data_AF-A0A0P9UH35-F1
#
_entry.id   AF-A0A0P9UH35-F1
#
_cell.length_a   1.000
_cell.length_b   1.000
_cell.length_c   1.000
_cell.angle_alpha   90.00
_cell.angle_beta   90.00
_cell.angle_gamma   90.00
#
_symmetry.space_group_name_H-M   'P 1'
#
loop_
_entity.id
_entity.type
_entity.pdbx_description
1 polymer ?
#
loop_
_entity_poly.entity_id
_entity_poly.type
_entity_poly.pdbx_seq_one_letter_code
_entity_poly.pdbx_strand_id
1 'polypeptide(L)'
;MKSITRLLGCSLLALGLLGQTAGAAEKNAPIQFGALTWESGSLITEVLRTLVEKGYGYRTDTLPGSTVSLETALAKNDIQVIAEEWTGRSPVWSRL
;
A
#
# COMPACT_ATOMS: atom_id res chain seq x y z
N MET A 1 42.67 -10.27 -20.43
CA MET A 1 41.89 -11.19 -19.56
C MET A 1 41.12 -10.45 -18.47
N LYS A 2 41.76 -9.63 -17.61
CA LYS A 2 41.07 -8.89 -16.52
C LYS A 2 39.96 -7.93 -16.97
N SER A 3 40.12 -7.30 -18.15
CA SER A 3 39.09 -6.41 -18.73
C SER A 3 37.82 -7.16 -19.15
N ILE A 4 37.97 -8.35 -19.72
CA ILE A 4 36.84 -9.22 -20.11
C ILE A 4 36.08 -9.69 -18.86
N THR A 5 36.80 -10.07 -17.78
CA THR A 5 36.17 -10.46 -16.51
C THR A 5 35.39 -9.31 -15.87
N ARG A 6 35.87 -8.07 -15.97
CA ARG A 6 35.14 -6.88 -15.50
C ARG A 6 33.89 -6.59 -16.32
N LEU A 7 33.98 -6.69 -17.65
CA LEU A 7 32.83 -6.50 -18.54
C LEU A 7 31.73 -7.55 -18.29
N LEU A 8 32.11 -8.82 -18.12
CA LEU A 8 31.17 -9.88 -17.73
C LEU A 8 30.53 -9.63 -16.37
N GLY A 9 31.32 -9.21 -15.37
CA GLY A 9 30.81 -8.87 -14.04
C GLY A 9 29.79 -7.72 -14.06
N CYS A 10 30.09 -6.64 -14.80
CA CYS A 10 29.17 -5.52 -14.96
C CYS A 10 27.89 -5.91 -15.71
N SER A 11 28.01 -6.77 -16.74
CA SER A 11 26.86 -7.23 -17.51
C SER A 11 25.93 -8.12 -16.69
N LEU A 12 26.49 -9.00 -15.84
CA LEU A 12 25.72 -9.81 -14.89
C LEU A 12 25.02 -8.95 -13.83
N LEU A 13 25.69 -7.91 -13.32
CA LEU A 13 25.08 -6.97 -12.37
C LEU A 13 23.93 -6.19 -13.01
N ALA A 14 24.11 -5.69 -14.24
CA ALA A 14 23.07 -5.00 -14.98
C ALA A 14 21.85 -5.89 -15.26
N LEU A 15 22.06 -7.17 -15.60
CA LEU A 15 20.97 -8.14 -15.76
C LEU A 15 20.24 -8.41 -14.44
N GLY A 16 20.96 -8.49 -13.32
CA GLY A 16 20.36 -8.69 -12.00
C GLY A 16 19.48 -7.53 -11.54
N LEU A 17 19.81 -6.28 -11.92
CA LEU A 17 18.95 -5.12 -11.64
C LEU A 17 17.69 -5.08 -12.51
N LEU A 18 17.76 -5.55 -13.76
CA LEU A 18 16.60 -5.60 -14.66
C LEU A 18 15.59 -6.71 -14.31
N GLY A 19 16.05 -7.77 -13.63
CA GLY A 19 15.20 -8.89 -13.21
C GLY A 19 14.46 -8.67 -11.88
N GLN A 20 14.70 -7.57 -11.19
CA GLN A 20 13.96 -7.24 -9.96
C GLN A 20 12.56 -6.77 -10.33
N THR A 21 11.63 -7.71 -10.44
CA THR A 21 10.21 -7.38 -10.32
C THR A 21 10.00 -6.92 -8.88
N ALA A 22 9.68 -5.65 -8.67
CA ALA A 22 9.11 -5.22 -7.41
C ALA A 22 7.97 -6.19 -7.09
N GLY A 23 8.01 -6.80 -5.90
CA GLY A 23 6.98 -7.74 -5.46
C GLY A 23 5.63 -7.03 -5.46
N ALA A 24 4.93 -7.09 -6.59
CA ALA A 24 3.56 -6.66 -6.68
C ALA A 24 2.77 -7.52 -5.69
N ALA A 25 1.89 -6.90 -4.92
CA ALA A 25 0.99 -7.66 -4.06
C ALA A 25 0.30 -8.74 -4.89
N GLU A 26 0.11 -9.92 -4.31
CA GLU A 26 -0.71 -10.98 -4.92
C GLU A 26 -2.06 -10.36 -5.32
N LYS A 27 -2.32 -10.22 -6.63
CA LYS A 27 -3.58 -9.64 -7.16
C LYS A 27 -4.83 -10.42 -6.75
N ASN A 28 -4.64 -11.53 -6.04
CA ASN A 28 -5.67 -12.43 -5.58
C ASN A 28 -6.43 -11.89 -4.35
N ALA A 29 -5.84 -11.07 -3.48
CA ALA A 29 -6.53 -10.51 -2.32
C ALA A 29 -6.94 -9.03 -2.55
N PRO A 30 -8.17 -8.62 -2.20
CA PRO A 30 -8.57 -7.22 -2.26
C PRO A 30 -7.81 -6.39 -1.22
N ILE A 31 -7.40 -5.19 -1.59
CA ILE A 31 -6.85 -4.20 -0.65
C ILE A 31 -8.02 -3.66 0.18
N GLN A 32 -7.94 -3.81 1.49
CA GLN A 32 -9.01 -3.38 2.40
C GLN A 32 -8.81 -1.93 2.84
N PHE A 33 -9.81 -1.09 2.61
CA PHE A 33 -9.87 0.31 2.99
C PHE A 33 -10.77 0.50 4.23
N GLY A 34 -10.41 1.41 5.12
CA GLY A 34 -11.31 1.87 6.17
C GLY A 34 -12.41 2.77 5.59
N ALA A 35 -13.68 2.45 5.85
CA ALA A 35 -14.81 3.25 5.38
C ALA A 35 -15.08 4.41 6.34
N LEU A 36 -14.52 5.58 6.02
CA LEU A 36 -14.71 6.80 6.78
C LEU A 36 -16.11 7.38 6.51
N THR A 37 -16.79 7.84 7.56
CA THR A 37 -18.20 8.27 7.47
C THR A 37 -18.37 9.75 7.20
N TRP A 38 -17.34 10.57 7.37
CA TRP A 38 -17.39 12.00 7.04
C TRP A 38 -17.06 12.24 5.57
N GLU A 39 -17.58 13.34 5.01
CA GLU A 39 -17.61 13.59 3.57
C GLU A 39 -16.23 13.60 2.91
N SER A 40 -15.26 14.32 3.48
CA SER A 40 -13.91 14.35 2.91
C SER A 40 -13.26 12.97 2.94
N GLY A 41 -13.43 12.23 4.04
CA GLY A 41 -12.86 10.90 4.20
C GLY A 41 -13.45 9.89 3.24
N SER A 42 -14.77 9.90 3.05
CA SER A 42 -15.44 9.02 2.11
C SER A 42 -15.07 9.35 0.65
N LEU A 43 -15.00 10.63 0.30
CA LEU A 43 -14.56 11.07 -1.02
C LEU A 43 -13.14 10.61 -1.33
N ILE A 44 -12.18 10.87 -0.44
CA ILE A 44 -10.78 10.50 -0.65
C ILE A 44 -10.64 8.97 -0.73
N THR A 45 -11.39 8.22 0.09
CA THR A 45 -11.43 6.75 0.02
C THR A 45 -11.80 6.26 -1.38
N GLU A 46 -12.88 6.77 -1.96
CA GLU A 46 -13.34 6.35 -3.29
C GLU A 46 -12.41 6.79 -4.42
N VAL A 47 -11.75 7.95 -4.28
CA VAL A 47 -10.70 8.38 -5.21
C VAL A 47 -9.52 7.39 -5.19
N LEU A 48 -9.02 7.03 -4.00
CA LEU A 48 -7.90 6.10 -3.87
C LEU A 48 -8.27 4.71 -4.40
N ARG A 49 -9.46 4.21 -4.07
CA ARG A 49 -9.96 2.93 -4.60
C ARG A 49 -10.03 2.95 -6.12
N THR A 50 -10.57 4.02 -6.71
CA THR A 50 -10.63 4.19 -8.17
C THR A 50 -9.24 4.15 -8.82
N LEU A 51 -8.25 4.80 -8.21
CA LEU A 51 -6.87 4.78 -8.71
C LEU A 51 -6.24 3.38 -8.63
N VAL A 52 -6.47 2.67 -7.53
CA VAL A 52 -5.97 1.30 -7.32
C VAL A 52 -6.60 0.32 -8.31
N GLU A 53 -7.91 0.40 -8.51
CA GLU A 53 -8.64 -0.49 -9.40
C GLU A 53 -8.35 -0.20 -10.87
N LYS A 54 -8.46 1.07 -11.29
CA LYS A 54 -8.32 1.44 -12.70
C LYS A 54 -6.88 1.69 -13.13
N GLY A 55 -6.04 2.17 -12.23
CA GLY A 55 -4.63 2.48 -12.51
C GLY A 55 -3.70 1.29 -12.34
N TYR A 56 -3.95 0.43 -11.35
CA TYR A 56 -3.04 -0.67 -11.00
C TYR A 56 -3.66 -2.07 -11.17
N GLY A 57 -4.97 -2.17 -11.37
CA GLY A 57 -5.66 -3.44 -11.60
C GLY A 57 -5.75 -4.34 -10.37
N TYR A 58 -5.71 -3.76 -9.16
CA TYR A 58 -5.99 -4.48 -7.91
C TYR A 58 -7.46 -4.38 -7.56
N ARG A 59 -8.00 -5.39 -6.87
CA ARG A 59 -9.34 -5.31 -6.29
C ARG A 59 -9.28 -4.53 -4.98
N THR A 60 -10.34 -3.80 -4.66
CA THR A 60 -10.48 -3.13 -3.35
C THR A 60 -11.79 -3.52 -2.69
N ASP A 61 -11.81 -3.39 -1.36
CA ASP A 61 -13.01 -3.55 -0.54
C ASP A 61 -12.92 -2.59 0.66
N THR A 62 -14.03 -2.43 1.39
CA THR A 62 -14.14 -1.47 2.49
C THR A 62 -14.67 -2.10 3.77
N LEU A 63 -14.04 -1.76 4.89
CA LEU A 63 -14.45 -2.14 6.23
C LEU A 63 -15.01 -0.91 6.97
N PRO A 64 -16.30 -0.90 7.36
CA PRO A 64 -16.85 0.19 8.18
C PRO A 64 -16.36 0.13 9.62
N GLY A 65 -16.14 1.30 10.23
CA GLY A 65 -15.74 1.39 11.63
C GLY A 65 -15.61 2.82 12.13
N SER A 66 -15.49 2.98 13.45
CA SER A 66 -15.05 4.24 14.05
C SER A 66 -13.55 4.43 13.85
N THR A 67 -13.03 5.66 13.99
CA THR A 67 -11.59 5.97 13.88
C THR A 67 -10.74 4.99 14.71
N VAL A 68 -11.05 4.82 15.99
CA VAL A 68 -10.27 3.93 16.89
C VAL A 68 -10.34 2.47 16.44
N SER A 69 -11.49 2.00 15.95
CA SER A 69 -11.63 0.64 15.44
C SER A 69 -10.82 0.44 14.15
N LEU A 70 -10.83 1.42 13.24
CA LEU A 70 -10.06 1.36 11.99
C LEU A 70 -8.55 1.44 12.25
N GLU A 71 -8.08 2.27 13.19
CA GLU A 71 -6.67 2.29 13.61
C GLU A 71 -6.24 0.95 14.18
N THR A 72 -7.10 0.31 14.99
CA THR A 72 -6.83 -1.03 15.53
C THR A 72 -6.80 -2.08 14.42
N ALA A 73 -7.72 -2.00 13.46
CA ALA A 73 -7.75 -2.88 12.29
C ALA A 73 -6.49 -2.70 11.44
N LEU A 74 -6.02 -1.47 11.26
CA LEU A 74 -4.78 -1.16 10.55
C LEU A 74 -3.57 -1.76 11.28
N ALA A 75 -3.48 -1.58 12.60
CA ALA A 75 -2.41 -2.14 13.43
C ALA A 75 -2.36 -3.69 13.39
N LYS A 76 -3.51 -4.33 13.21
CA LYS A 76 -3.64 -5.79 13.06
C LYS A 76 -3.51 -6.29 11.62
N ASN A 77 -3.37 -5.38 10.65
CA ASN A 77 -3.38 -5.66 9.22
C ASN A 77 -4.71 -6.26 8.71
N ASP A 78 -5.82 -6.00 9.40
CA ASP A 78 -7.19 -6.31 8.95
C ASP A 78 -7.63 -5.36 7.81
N ILE A 79 -7.05 -4.15 7.78
CA ILE A 79 -7.12 -3.20 6.65
C ILE A 79 -5.71 -2.72 6.28
N GLN A 80 -5.55 -2.20 5.06
CA GLN A 80 -4.26 -1.70 4.55
C GLN A 80 -4.23 -0.17 4.43
N VAL A 81 -5.38 0.48 4.29
CA VAL A 81 -5.45 1.93 4.02
C VAL A 81 -6.53 2.59 4.85
N ILE A 82 -6.17 3.66 5.56
CA ILE A 82 -7.09 4.70 6.03
C ILE A 82 -6.83 5.93 5.16
N ALA A 83 -7.84 6.38 4.41
CA ALA A 83 -7.66 7.38 3.37
C ALA A 83 -7.43 8.80 3.90
N GLU A 84 -7.88 9.09 5.12
CA GLU A 84 -7.74 10.37 5.80
C GLU A 84 -7.65 10.14 7.31
N GLU A 85 -6.64 10.73 7.96
CA GLU A 85 -6.44 10.64 9.40
C GLU A 85 -6.03 12.01 9.96
N TRP A 86 -6.53 12.36 11.15
CA TRP A 86 -6.23 13.63 11.80
C TRP A 86 -5.38 13.38 13.05
N THR A 87 -4.15 13.88 13.04
CA THR A 87 -3.25 13.74 14.18
C THR A 87 -3.85 14.36 15.44
N GLY A 88 -3.64 13.71 16.59
CA GLY A 88 -4.15 14.17 17.89
C GLY A 88 -5.59 13.73 18.23
N ARG A 89 -6.31 13.05 17.34
CA ARG A 89 -7.63 12.45 17.68
C ARG A 89 -7.55 11.14 18.45
N SER A 90 -6.40 10.46 18.43
CA SER A 90 -6.21 9.15 19.06
C SER A 90 -4.82 9.00 19.68
N PRO A 91 -4.71 8.35 20.85
CA PRO A 91 -3.42 8.05 21.48
C PRO A 91 -2.64 6.95 20.75
N VAL A 92 -3.22 6.27 19.74
CA VAL A 92 -2.54 5.22 18.98
C VAL A 92 -1.31 5.76 18.26
N TRP A 93 -1.43 6.94 17.64
CA TRP A 93 -0.33 7.60 16.93
C TRP A 93 0.76 8.15 17.84
N SER A 94 0.47 8.36 19.13
CA SER A 94 1.48 8.77 20.11
C SER A 94 2.35 7.61 20.60
N ARG A 95 2.04 6.37 20.19
CA ARG A 95 2.73 5.14 20.62
C ARG A 95 3.50 4.42 19.51
N LEU A 96 3.42 4.90 18.27
CA LEU A 96 4.23 4.46 17.14
C LEU A 96 5.53 5.27 17.07
#